data_AF-A0A6G5AJ34-F1
#
_entry.id   AF-A0A6G5AJ34-F1
#
_cell.length_a   1.000
_cell.length_b   1.000
_cell.length_c   1.000
_cell.angle_alpha   90.00
_cell.angle_beta   90.00
_cell.angle_gamma   90.00
#
_symmetry.space_group_name_H-M   'P 1'
#
loop_
_entity.id
_entity.type
_entity.pdbx_description
1 polymer ?
#
loop_
_entity_poly.entity_id
_entity_poly.type
_entity_poly.pdbx_seq_one_letter_code
_entity_poly.pdbx_strand_id
1 'polypeptide(L)'
;HCEKASRFSDCDDCKATVKGSGNVPAAAILTEMRSFVPGALQHPSDALTCLLSGIEQVIEENTEAKQVFGDLFWSILEDLSKKSLVQVGCDVHSEEFSARVIKSYLVTRMYF
;
A
#
# COMPACT_ATOMS: atom_id res chain seq x y z
N HIS A 1 -20.82 -17.13 3.53
CA HIS A 1 -21.33 -16.32 4.66
C HIS A 1 -20.12 -15.75 5.40
N CYS A 2 -19.76 -14.49 5.15
CA CYS A 2 -18.70 -13.81 5.89
C CYS A 2 -19.38 -13.07 7.04
N GLU A 3 -19.29 -13.63 8.25
CA GLU A 3 -19.89 -13.04 9.44
C GLU A 3 -19.11 -11.80 9.87
N LYS A 4 -19.86 -10.71 10.07
CA LYS A 4 -19.58 -9.53 10.92
C LYS A 4 -18.09 -9.19 11.11
N ALA A 5 -17.61 -8.23 10.31
CA ALA A 5 -16.62 -7.22 10.64
C ALA A 5 -15.74 -7.55 11.87
N SER A 6 -14.86 -8.53 11.72
CA SER A 6 -13.80 -8.73 12.70
C SER A 6 -12.86 -7.54 12.56
N ARG A 7 -12.72 -6.75 13.64
CA ARG A 7 -11.78 -5.62 13.72
C ARG A 7 -10.32 -5.99 13.38
N PHE A 8 -10.03 -7.29 13.28
CA PHE A 8 -8.78 -7.86 12.79
C PHE A 8 -8.98 -8.34 11.35
N SER A 9 -8.20 -7.76 10.44
CA SER A 9 -8.23 -7.98 8.99
C SER A 9 -7.64 -9.34 8.61
N ASP A 10 -8.26 -10.40 9.13
CA ASP A 10 -7.93 -11.79 8.83
C ASP A 10 -8.74 -12.35 7.65
N CYS A 11 -9.42 -11.48 6.89
CA CYS A 11 -10.06 -11.87 5.65
C CYS A 11 -9.02 -12.38 4.65
N ASP A 12 -9.01 -13.68 4.40
CA ASP A 12 -8.09 -14.31 3.47
C ASP A 12 -8.28 -13.79 2.04
N ASP A 13 -9.50 -13.41 1.66
CA ASP A 13 -9.78 -12.79 0.37
C ASP A 13 -9.06 -11.44 0.24
N CYS A 14 -9.09 -10.58 1.27
CA CYS A 14 -8.32 -9.34 1.29
C CYS A 14 -6.81 -9.62 1.21
N LYS A 15 -6.31 -10.60 1.97
CA LYS A 15 -4.89 -10.98 1.95
C LYS A 15 -4.47 -11.50 0.58
N ALA A 16 -5.36 -12.16 -0.16
CA ALA A 16 -5.08 -12.62 -1.52
C ALA A 16 -4.94 -11.43 -2.49
N THR A 17 -5.72 -10.36 -2.32
CA THR A 17 -5.65 -9.19 -3.23
C THR A 17 -4.32 -8.44 -3.20
N VAL A 18 -3.50 -8.61 -2.16
CA VAL A 18 -2.19 -7.94 -2.02
C VAL A 18 -1.00 -8.82 -2.40
N LYS A 19 -1.24 -10.12 -2.67
CA LYS A 19 -0.19 -11.08 -3.03
C LYS A 19 -0.21 -11.36 -4.53
N GLY A 20 0.95 -11.29 -5.16
CA GLY A 20 1.14 -11.64 -6.57
C GLY A 20 1.22 -13.15 -6.78
N SER A 21 0.65 -13.64 -7.88
CA SER A 21 0.77 -15.03 -8.30
C SER A 21 2.07 -15.23 -9.11
N GLY A 22 3.17 -15.48 -8.41
CA GLY A 22 4.34 -16.23 -8.91
C GLY A 22 5.24 -15.62 -9.99
N ASN A 23 4.80 -14.62 -10.75
CA ASN A 23 5.65 -13.92 -11.70
C ASN A 23 6.11 -12.59 -11.11
N VAL A 24 7.41 -12.44 -10.89
CA VAL A 24 8.01 -11.22 -10.35
C VAL A 24 7.93 -10.11 -11.40
N PRO A 25 7.16 -9.02 -11.15
CA PRO A 25 7.24 -7.84 -12.02
C PRO A 25 8.68 -7.31 -12.00
N ALA A 26 9.16 -6.73 -13.10
CA ALA A 26 10.54 -6.20 -13.16
C ALA A 26 10.86 -5.24 -12.00
N ALA A 27 9.86 -4.51 -11.49
CA ALA A 27 9.98 -3.63 -10.33
C ALA A 27 10.27 -4.35 -8.99
N ALA A 28 9.98 -5.65 -8.88
CA ALA A 28 10.18 -6.46 -7.70
C ALA A 28 11.39 -7.40 -7.82
N ILE A 29 12.23 -7.29 -8.86
CA ILE A 29 13.42 -8.13 -9.07
C ILE A 29 14.41 -8.08 -7.89
N LEU A 30 14.42 -6.98 -7.15
CA LEU A 30 15.24 -6.83 -5.94
C LEU A 30 14.81 -7.78 -4.79
N THR A 31 13.57 -8.28 -4.81
CA THR A 31 13.11 -9.33 -3.88
C THR A 31 13.74 -10.69 -4.18
N GLU A 32 14.24 -10.91 -5.40
CA GLU A 32 15.01 -12.10 -5.79
C GLU A 32 16.53 -11.91 -5.67
N MET A 33 17.02 -10.67 -5.74
CA MET A 33 18.47 -10.35 -5.79
C MET A 33 19.18 -10.29 -4.43
N ARG A 34 18.46 -10.39 -3.32
CA ARG A 34 19.07 -10.49 -1.99
C ARG A 34 18.84 -11.88 -1.42
N SER A 35 19.84 -12.35 -0.70
CA SER A 35 20.01 -13.60 0.04
C SER A 35 18.91 -13.90 1.08
N PHE A 36 17.66 -13.56 0.79
CA PHE A 36 16.52 -13.91 1.59
C PHE A 36 16.22 -15.38 1.35
N VAL A 37 16.02 -16.12 2.44
CA VAL A 37 15.57 -17.51 2.42
C VAL A 37 14.38 -17.58 1.44
N PRO A 38 14.40 -18.47 0.42
CA PRO A 38 13.27 -18.61 -0.50
C PRO A 38 11.96 -18.71 0.28
N GLY A 39 11.01 -17.81 -0.02
CA GLY A 39 9.72 -17.70 0.69
C GLY A 39 9.69 -16.74 1.89
N ALA A 40 10.80 -16.09 2.25
CA ALA A 40 10.83 -15.09 3.34
C ALA A 40 10.19 -13.75 2.98
N LEU A 41 10.07 -13.44 1.68
CA LEU A 41 9.39 -12.26 1.15
C LEU A 41 8.26 -12.70 0.22
N GLN A 42 7.12 -12.04 0.33
CA GLN A 42 5.98 -12.26 -0.56
C GLN A 42 6.02 -11.23 -1.68
N HIS A 43 5.73 -11.68 -2.91
CA HIS A 43 5.60 -10.78 -4.04
C HIS A 43 4.30 -9.96 -3.89
N PRO A 44 4.36 -8.64 -4.04
CA PRO A 44 3.16 -7.82 -4.05
C PRO A 44 2.34 -8.11 -5.31
N SER A 45 1.02 -8.00 -5.19
CA SER A 45 0.13 -7.94 -6.36
C SER A 45 0.39 -6.66 -7.17
N ASP A 46 -0.02 -6.65 -8.44
CA ASP A 46 -0.01 -5.44 -9.26
C ASP A 46 -0.87 -4.33 -8.65
N ALA A 47 -2.05 -4.66 -8.10
CA ALA A 47 -2.93 -3.70 -7.46
C ALA A 47 -2.25 -2.99 -6.27
N LEU A 48 -1.60 -3.76 -5.39
CA LEU A 48 -0.79 -3.20 -4.31
C LEU A 48 0.35 -2.32 -4.85
N THR A 49 1.08 -2.78 -5.86
CA THR A 49 2.16 -1.99 -6.46
C THR A 49 1.64 -0.66 -7.01
N CYS A 50 0.54 -0.66 -7.77
CA CYS A 50 -0.09 0.54 -8.30
C CYS A 50 -0.59 1.49 -7.19
N LEU A 51 -1.17 0.95 -6.11
CA LEU A 51 -1.57 1.73 -4.96
C LEU A 51 -0.36 2.43 -4.32
N LEU A 52 0.72 1.68 -4.04
CA LEU A 52 1.93 2.23 -3.43
C LEU A 52 2.60 3.28 -4.33
N SER A 53 2.71 3.04 -5.63
CA SER A 53 3.22 4.03 -6.58
C SER A 53 2.37 5.31 -6.61
N GLY A 54 1.04 5.17 -6.54
CA GLY A 54 0.14 6.31 -6.48
C GLY A 54 0.33 7.16 -5.20
N ILE A 55 0.60 6.51 -4.07
CA ILE A 55 0.92 7.17 -2.79
C ILE A 55 2.28 7.86 -2.87
N GLU A 56 3.34 7.18 -3.33
CA GLU A 56 4.68 7.78 -3.46
C GLU A 56 4.66 9.01 -4.36
N GLN A 57 3.93 8.98 -5.47
CA GLN A 57 3.81 10.16 -6.33
C GLN A 57 3.27 11.38 -5.56
N VAL A 58 2.27 11.20 -4.70
CA VAL A 58 1.72 12.31 -3.89
C VAL A 58 2.74 12.79 -2.86
N ILE A 59 3.50 11.86 -2.25
CA ILE A 59 4.56 12.19 -1.30
C ILE A 59 5.67 12.96 -2.00
N GLU A 60 6.12 12.52 -3.18
CA GLU A 60 7.14 13.18 -4.01
C GLU A 60 6.69 14.60 -4.38
N GLU A 61 5.46 14.77 -4.89
CA GLU A 61 4.89 16.08 -5.23
C GLU A 61 4.90 17.05 -4.04
N ASN A 62 4.59 16.55 -2.84
CA ASN A 62 4.56 17.35 -1.62
C ASN A 62 5.96 17.62 -1.02
N THR A 63 6.91 16.70 -1.20
CA THR A 63 8.28 16.80 -0.64
C THR A 63 9.23 17.60 -1.54
N GLU A 64 9.10 17.49 -2.86
CA GLU A 64 9.88 18.27 -3.84
C GLU A 64 9.55 19.77 -3.79
N ALA A 65 8.32 20.12 -3.39
CA ALA A 65 7.85 21.50 -3.27
C ALA A 65 8.57 22.33 -2.19
N LYS A 66 9.57 21.78 -1.48
CA LYS A 66 10.31 22.41 -0.37
C LYS A 66 9.40 22.93 0.75
N GLN A 67 8.18 22.40 0.89
CA GLN A 67 7.33 22.74 2.02
C GLN A 67 7.90 22.12 3.30
N VAL A 68 8.53 22.97 4.11
CA VAL A 68 9.20 22.58 5.34
C VAL A 68 8.17 22.29 6.44
N PHE A 69 8.28 21.09 7.00
CA PHE A 69 7.85 20.59 8.30
C PHE A 69 6.84 21.42 9.12
N GLY A 70 5.64 20.87 9.22
CA GLY A 70 4.55 21.29 10.11
C GLY A 70 3.25 20.64 9.63
N ASP A 71 2.87 20.97 8.39
CA ASP A 71 1.61 20.53 7.78
C ASP A 71 1.78 19.47 6.69
N LEU A 72 3.02 19.08 6.35
CA LEU A 72 3.33 18.12 5.27
C LEU A 72 2.48 16.84 5.36
N PHE A 73 2.34 16.28 6.57
CA PHE A 73 1.52 15.08 6.79
C PHE A 73 0.05 15.32 6.44
N TRP A 74 -0.50 16.48 6.82
CA TRP A 74 -1.88 16.85 6.54
C TRP A 74 -2.10 17.17 5.07
N SER A 75 -1.16 17.85 4.41
CA SER A 75 -1.20 18.11 2.97
C SER A 75 -1.23 16.80 2.17
N ILE A 76 -0.35 15.84 2.52
CA ILE A 76 -0.33 14.52 1.89
C ILE A 76 -1.68 13.80 2.09
N LEU A 77 -2.25 13.83 3.31
CA LEU A 77 -3.56 13.22 3.56
C LEU A 77 -4.69 13.88 2.76
N GLU A 78 -4.67 15.21 2.67
CA GLU A 78 -5.65 15.96 1.89
C GLU A 78 -5.57 15.60 0.40
N ASP A 79 -4.36 15.56 -0.16
CA ASP A 79 -4.16 15.21 -1.57
C ASP A 79 -4.53 13.76 -1.87
N LEU A 80 -4.18 12.82 -0.98
CA LEU A 80 -4.61 11.43 -1.09
C LEU A 80 -6.13 11.28 -1.04
N SER A 81 -6.83 12.10 -0.25
CA SER A 81 -8.30 12.07 -0.19
C SER A 81 -8.97 12.56 -1.48
N LYS A 82 -8.28 13.39 -2.26
CA LYS A 82 -8.76 13.92 -3.54
C LYS A 82 -8.39 13.01 -4.72
N LYS A 83 -7.35 12.18 -4.57
CA LYS A 83 -6.83 11.31 -5.64
C LYS A 83 -7.60 10.00 -5.70
N SER A 84 -8.02 9.61 -6.91
CA SER A 84 -8.61 8.30 -7.15
C SER A 84 -7.51 7.23 -7.20
N LEU A 85 -7.21 6.64 -6.05
CA LEU A 85 -6.25 5.54 -5.93
C LEU A 85 -6.90 4.17 -6.24
N VAL A 86 -6.09 3.23 -6.70
CA VAL A 86 -6.50 1.82 -6.84
C VAL A 86 -6.82 1.26 -5.46
N GLN A 87 -7.96 0.59 -5.32
CA GLN A 87 -8.34 -0.08 -4.08
C GLN A 87 -7.83 -1.53 -4.04
N VAL A 88 -7.50 -1.99 -2.85
CA VAL A 88 -7.16 -3.38 -2.52
C VAL A 88 -8.12 -3.90 -1.45
N GLY A 89 -8.31 -5.21 -1.40
CA GLY A 89 -9.30 -5.87 -0.55
C GLY A 89 -10.48 -6.45 -1.34
N CYS A 90 -11.25 -7.32 -0.72
CA CYS A 90 -12.46 -7.88 -1.33
C CYS A 90 -13.61 -6.85 -1.36
N ASP A 91 -14.66 -7.13 -2.12
CA ASP A 91 -15.82 -6.23 -2.33
C ASP A 91 -16.47 -5.72 -1.04
N VAL A 92 -16.34 -6.46 0.06
CA VAL A 92 -16.92 -6.10 1.37
C VAL A 92 -16.00 -5.17 2.17
N HIS A 93 -14.68 -5.29 2.00
CA HIS A 93 -13.69 -4.64 2.87
C HIS A 93 -12.71 -3.75 2.11
N SER A 94 -12.91 -3.50 0.80
CA SER A 94 -11.94 -2.81 -0.05
C SER A 94 -11.56 -1.43 0.48
N GLU A 95 -12.53 -0.65 0.92
CA GLU A 95 -12.32 0.69 1.45
C GLU A 95 -11.52 0.68 2.76
N GLU A 96 -11.97 -0.08 3.76
CA GLU A 96 -11.30 -0.17 5.06
C GLU A 96 -9.90 -0.77 4.93
N PHE A 97 -9.75 -1.81 4.11
CA PHE A 97 -8.48 -2.49 3.91
C PHE A 97 -7.48 -1.60 3.17
N SER A 98 -7.91 -0.89 2.12
CA SER A 98 -7.09 0.12 1.43
C SER A 98 -6.64 1.23 2.38
N ALA A 99 -7.55 1.77 3.19
CA ALA A 99 -7.22 2.81 4.17
C ALA A 99 -6.14 2.35 5.17
N ARG A 100 -6.19 1.08 5.61
CA ARG A 100 -5.15 0.50 6.49
C ARG A 100 -3.80 0.35 5.79
N VAL A 101 -3.78 -0.06 4.53
CA VAL A 101 -2.56 -0.15 3.72
C VAL A 101 -1.95 1.25 3.55
N ILE A 102 -2.75 2.23 3.13
CA ILE A 102 -2.32 3.64 2.98
C ILE A 102 -1.73 4.16 4.29
N LYS A 103 -2.45 3.98 5.41
CA LYS A 103 -1.98 4.41 6.73
C LYS A 103 -0.64 3.76 7.09
N SER A 104 -0.52 2.45 6.91
CA SER A 104 0.70 1.72 7.27
C SER A 104 1.89 2.18 6.44
N TYR A 105 1.67 2.42 5.14
CA TYR A 105 2.69 2.91 4.23
C TYR A 105 3.12 4.35 4.56
N LEU A 106 2.16 5.26 4.74
CA LEU A 106 2.44 6.65 5.12
C LEU A 106 3.24 6.74 6.41
N VAL A 107 2.83 6.01 7.46
CA VAL A 107 3.56 5.99 8.72
C VAL A 107 5.01 5.53 8.48
N THR A 108 5.19 4.44 7.74
CA THR A 108 6.53 3.92 7.41
C THR A 108 7.36 4.98 6.65
N ARG A 109 6.77 5.64 5.66
CA ARG A 109 7.46 6.62 4.82
C ARG A 109 7.77 7.94 5.52
N MET A 110 7.01 8.32 6.55
CA MET A 110 7.37 9.48 7.37
C MET A 110 8.59 9.22 8.27
N TYR A 111 8.92 7.95 8.54
CA TYR A 111 10.11 7.57 9.30
C TYR A 111 11.37 7.38 8.44
N PHE A 112 11.24 7.13 7.13
CA PHE A 112 12.32 6.80 6.20
C PHE A 112 12.32 7.69 4.97
#